data_AF-A0A8H2VNK9-F1
#
_entry.id   AF-A0A8H2VNK9-F1
#
_cell.length_a   1.000
_cell.length_b   1.000
_cell.length_c   1.000
_cell.angle_alpha   90.00
_cell.angle_beta   90.00
_cell.angle_gamma   90.00
#
_symmetry.space_group_name_H-M   'P 1'
#
loop_
_entity.id
_entity.type
_entity.pdbx_description
1 polymer ?
#
loop_
_entity_poly.entity_id
_entity_poly.type
_entity_poly.pdbx_seq_one_letter_code
_entity_poly.pdbx_strand_id
1 'polypeptide(L)'
;MEVFYQRHLSLARPWPAPEVQAALNWFAKDATTYGTMYGPCELVPNGNLRNWTSIPNLSKIKAPTLLINGTEDEAQDVAMQPFFEHIEKVKWIVLDNAAHFCHVD
;
A
#
# COMPACT_ATOMS: atom_id res chain seq x y z
N MET A 1 -1.98 16.47 0.52
CA MET A 1 -2.39 15.25 -0.19
C MET A 1 -1.63 15.07 -1.49
N GLU A 2 -1.71 16.01 -2.45
CA GLU A 2 -1.04 15.81 -3.76
C GLU A 2 0.48 15.58 -3.68
N VAL A 3 1.22 16.38 -2.90
CA VAL A 3 2.67 16.18 -2.68
C VAL A 3 2.97 14.80 -2.11
N PHE A 4 2.12 14.31 -1.21
CA PHE A 4 2.26 12.96 -0.64
C PHE A 4 2.00 11.91 -1.73
N TYR A 5 0.96 12.04 -2.54
CA TYR A 5 0.67 11.09 -3.62
C TYR A 5 1.74 11.07 -4.72
N GLN A 6 2.27 12.22 -5.13
CA GLN A 6 3.34 12.30 -6.13
C GLN A 6 4.64 11.64 -5.70
N ARG A 7 4.83 11.45 -4.38
CA ARG A 7 6.00 10.83 -3.79
C ARG A 7 5.76 9.39 -3.38
N HIS A 8 4.63 9.12 -2.73
CA HIS A 8 4.37 7.86 -2.04
C HIS A 8 3.27 7.00 -2.66
N LEU A 9 2.40 7.56 -3.50
CA LEU A 9 1.39 6.79 -4.23
C LEU A 9 1.92 6.34 -5.60
N SER A 10 2.49 7.25 -6.39
CA SER A 10 3.13 6.90 -7.67
C SER A 10 4.16 7.96 -8.12
N LEU A 11 5.27 7.46 -8.65
CA LEU A 11 6.35 8.25 -9.25
C LEU A 11 6.17 8.46 -10.77
N ALA A 12 5.23 7.76 -11.41
CA ALA A 12 4.97 7.88 -12.85
C ALA A 12 4.72 9.34 -13.29
N ARG A 13 5.27 9.71 -14.45
CA ARG A 13 5.14 11.06 -15.05
C ARG A 13 4.72 10.99 -16.53
N PRO A 14 3.91 11.95 -17.04
CA PRO A 14 3.35 13.10 -16.32
C PRO A 14 2.38 12.70 -15.20
N TRP A 15 2.26 13.54 -14.17
CA TRP A 15 1.40 13.24 -13.02
C TRP A 15 -0.03 13.76 -13.23
N PRO A 16 -1.06 12.96 -12.89
CA PRO A 16 -1.02 11.51 -12.73
C PRO A 16 -0.97 10.80 -14.09
N ALA A 17 -0.33 9.63 -14.15
CA ALA A 17 -0.42 8.75 -15.32
C ALA A 17 -1.88 8.28 -15.53
N PRO A 18 -2.29 7.90 -16.74
CA PRO A 18 -3.68 7.48 -17.04
C PRO A 18 -4.21 6.40 -16.09
N GLU A 19 -3.36 5.45 -15.71
CA GLU A 19 -3.65 4.33 -14.81
C GLU A 19 -3.93 4.83 -13.39
N VAL A 20 -3.10 5.74 -12.89
CA VAL A 20 -3.27 6.37 -11.57
C VAL A 20 -4.53 7.23 -11.55
N GLN A 21 -4.78 8.02 -12.60
CA GLN A 21 -5.98 8.84 -12.72
C GLN A 21 -7.25 7.99 -12.76
N ALA A 22 -7.22 6.83 -13.43
CA ALA A 22 -8.35 5.91 -13.46
C ALA A 22 -8.69 5.38 -12.06
N ALA A 23 -7.69 5.03 -11.24
CA ALA A 23 -7.89 4.61 -9.86
C ALA A 23 -8.50 5.73 -9.00
N LEU A 24 -7.95 6.94 -9.09
CA LEU A 24 -8.45 8.12 -8.36
C LEU A 24 -9.90 8.48 -8.76
N ASN A 25 -10.26 8.31 -10.04
CA ASN A 25 -11.62 8.55 -10.50
C ASN A 25 -12.63 7.56 -9.88
N TRP A 26 -12.26 6.29 -9.74
CA TRP A 26 -13.11 5.31 -9.05
C TRP A 26 -13.28 5.63 -7.57
N PHE A 27 -12.20 6.04 -6.91
CA PHE A 27 -12.23 6.50 -5.53
C PHE A 27 -13.19 7.68 -5.32
N ALA A 28 -13.15 8.67 -6.22
CA ALA A 28 -14.04 9.83 -6.17
C ALA A 28 -15.50 9.50 -6.51
N LYS A 29 -15.73 8.48 -7.33
CA LYS A 29 -17.07 8.09 -7.79
C LYS A 29 -17.90 7.44 -6.69
N ASP A 30 -17.30 6.59 -5.87
CA ASP A 30 -17.96 5.95 -4.73
C ASP A 30 -16.96 5.63 -3.62
N ALA A 31 -16.96 6.46 -2.58
CA ALA A 31 -16.09 6.31 -1.42
C ALA A 31 -16.73 5.50 -0.28
N THR A 32 -17.90 4.88 -0.47
CA THR A 32 -18.67 4.26 0.62
C THR A 32 -17.85 3.24 1.41
N THR A 33 -17.23 2.28 0.71
CA THR A 33 -16.45 1.22 1.36
C THR A 33 -15.14 1.76 1.95
N TYR A 34 -14.39 2.54 1.17
CA TYR A 34 -13.10 3.07 1.62
C TYR A 34 -13.26 4.03 2.80
N GLY A 35 -14.20 4.97 2.72
CA GLY A 35 -14.51 5.92 3.79
C GLY A 35 -14.96 5.25 5.08
N THR A 36 -15.72 4.15 4.97
CA THR A 36 -16.20 3.39 6.13
C THR A 36 -15.09 2.53 6.75
N MET A 37 -14.33 1.81 5.92
CA MET A 37 -13.34 0.83 6.41
C MET A 37 -12.01 1.47 6.77
N TYR A 38 -11.51 2.37 5.93
CA TYR A 38 -10.19 2.94 6.07
C TYR A 38 -10.24 4.38 6.60
N GLY A 39 -10.95 5.28 5.92
CA GLY A 39 -11.05 6.69 6.29
C GLY A 39 -11.09 7.60 5.05
N PRO A 40 -10.87 8.92 5.18
CA PRO A 40 -10.97 9.83 4.04
C PRO A 40 -9.77 9.78 3.07
N CYS A 41 -8.60 9.29 3.49
CA CYS A 41 -7.41 9.13 2.65
C CYS A 41 -6.30 8.32 3.36
N GLU A 42 -5.21 8.02 2.65
CA GLU A 42 -4.06 7.24 3.13
C GLU A 42 -3.42 7.75 4.43
N LEU A 43 -3.48 9.07 4.66
CA LEU A 43 -2.90 9.69 5.85
C LEU A 43 -3.85 9.71 7.07
N VAL A 44 -5.09 9.26 6.92
CA VAL A 44 -6.12 9.34 7.97
C VAL A 44 -6.88 8.01 8.07
N PRO A 45 -6.24 6.91 8.53
CA PRO A 45 -6.89 5.60 8.69
C PRO A 45 -7.76 5.54 9.96
N ASN A 46 -8.85 6.29 10.00
CA ASN A 46 -9.74 6.41 11.17
C ASN A 46 -11.05 5.61 11.09
N GLY A 47 -11.24 4.81 10.05
CA GLY A 47 -12.39 3.94 9.84
C GLY A 47 -12.35 2.67 10.69
N ASN A 48 -13.17 1.68 10.30
CA ASN A 48 -13.32 0.42 11.05
C ASN A 48 -12.01 -0.39 11.17
N LEU A 49 -11.07 -0.23 10.25
CA LEU A 49 -9.78 -0.94 10.24
C LEU A 49 -8.69 -0.28 11.10
N ARG A 50 -8.96 0.86 11.77
CA ARG A 50 -7.95 1.63 12.52
C ARG A 50 -7.12 0.83 13.54
N ASN A 51 -7.70 -0.25 14.09
CA ASN A 51 -7.07 -1.11 15.10
C ASN A 51 -6.84 -2.55 14.59
N TRP A 52 -7.03 -2.78 13.29
CA TRP A 52 -6.90 -4.11 12.72
C TRP A 52 -5.44 -4.52 12.59
N THR A 53 -5.14 -5.80 12.82
CA THR A 53 -3.81 -6.38 12.57
C THR A 53 -3.91 -7.86 12.21
N SER A 54 -3.09 -8.29 11.25
CA SER A 54 -2.91 -9.70 10.90
C SER A 54 -1.68 -10.34 11.55
N ILE A 55 -0.84 -9.57 12.26
CA ILE A 55 0.45 -10.01 12.81
C ILE A 55 0.34 -11.35 13.59
N PRO A 56 -0.62 -11.53 14.51
CA PRO A 56 -0.74 -12.78 15.28
C PRO A 56 -1.03 -14.04 14.44
N ASN A 57 -1.43 -13.87 13.17
CA ASN A 57 -1.78 -14.95 12.27
C ASN A 57 -0.69 -15.28 11.24
N LEU A 58 0.38 -14.48 11.13
CA LEU A 58 1.37 -14.60 10.04
C LEU A 58 2.09 -15.95 10.04
N SER A 59 2.38 -16.51 11.22
CA SER A 59 3.03 -17.84 11.36
C SER A 59 2.20 -19.01 10.83
N LYS A 60 0.89 -18.79 10.60
CA LYS A 60 -0.01 -19.78 10.01
C LYS A 60 0.14 -19.87 8.49
N ILE A 61 0.79 -18.91 7.85
CA ILE A 61 1.00 -18.91 6.40
C ILE A 61 2.06 -19.95 6.03
N LYS A 62 1.64 -20.99 5.29
CA LYS A 62 2.54 -22.07 4.81
C LYS A 62 2.90 -21.97 3.33
N ALA A 63 2.18 -21.15 2.58
CA ALA A 63 2.45 -20.89 1.18
C ALA A 63 3.76 -20.07 1.03
N PRO A 64 4.59 -20.34 0.00
CA PRO A 64 5.65 -19.41 -0.38
C PRO A 64 5.08 -18.01 -0.61
N THR A 65 5.65 -17.01 0.05
CA THR A 65 5.17 -15.64 0.05
C THR A 65 6.25 -14.70 -0.48
N LEU A 66 5.84 -13.74 -1.31
CA LEU A 66 6.69 -12.66 -1.77
C LEU A 66 6.13 -11.34 -1.24
N LEU A 67 6.98 -10.59 -0.55
CA LEU A 67 6.75 -9.22 -0.13
C LEU A 67 7.37 -8.27 -1.15
N ILE A 68 6.63 -7.26 -1.56
CA ILE A 68 7.06 -6.23 -2.51
C ILE A 68 6.59 -4.87 -2.00
N ASN A 69 7.48 -3.90 -1.93
CA ASN A 69 7.19 -2.48 -1.74
C ASN A 69 8.23 -1.63 -2.50
N GLY A 70 7.91 -0.38 -2.77
CA GLY A 70 8.84 0.59 -3.38
C GLY A 70 9.70 1.34 -2.36
N THR A 71 10.84 1.89 -2.79
CA THR A 71 11.70 2.72 -1.93
C THR A 71 11.01 3.99 -1.41
N GLU A 72 10.03 4.51 -2.15
CA GLU A 72 9.21 5.67 -1.75
C GLU A 72 7.78 5.24 -1.37
N ASP A 73 7.49 3.96 -1.13
CA ASP A 73 6.13 3.49 -0.82
C ASP A 73 5.57 4.07 0.48
N GLU A 74 4.25 4.24 0.56
CA GLU A 74 3.56 4.52 1.82
C GLU A 74 3.55 3.30 2.76
N ALA A 75 3.57 2.09 2.20
CA ALA A 75 3.81 0.83 2.90
C ALA A 75 5.33 0.62 3.10
N GLN A 76 5.91 1.40 4.01
CA GLN A 76 7.34 1.37 4.31
C GLN A 76 7.80 0.05 4.94
N ASP A 77 9.12 -0.15 4.99
CA ASP A 77 9.78 -1.33 5.55
C ASP A 77 9.28 -1.74 6.94
N VAL A 78 8.94 -0.77 7.80
CA VAL A 78 8.38 -1.04 9.13
C VAL A 78 7.03 -1.76 9.08
N ALA A 79 6.22 -1.53 8.05
CA ALA A 79 4.95 -2.22 7.83
C ALA A 79 5.17 -3.64 7.26
N MET A 80 6.23 -3.83 6.47
CA MET A 80 6.57 -5.11 5.83
C MET A 80 7.31 -6.06 6.78
N GLN A 81 8.12 -5.51 7.69
CA GLN A 81 9.00 -6.25 8.59
C GLN A 81 8.29 -7.39 9.36
N PRO A 82 7.10 -7.20 9.97
CA PRO A 82 6.42 -8.29 10.67
C PRO A 82 6.08 -9.48 9.75
N PHE A 83 5.78 -9.24 8.47
CA PHE A 83 5.54 -10.30 7.50
C PHE A 83 6.82 -11.07 7.20
N PHE A 84 7.94 -10.38 7.06
CA PHE A 84 9.24 -11.02 6.82
C PHE A 84 9.71 -11.84 8.02
N GLU A 85 9.46 -11.36 9.24
CA GLU A 85 9.88 -12.02 10.48
C GLU A 85 9.02 -13.22 10.85
N HIS A 86 7.71 -13.18 10.56
CA HIS A 86 6.77 -14.19 11.07
C HIS A 86 6.30 -15.20 10.02
N ILE A 87 6.50 -14.96 8.72
CA ILE A 87 6.19 -15.95 7.68
C ILE A 87 7.42 -16.82 7.41
N GLU A 88 7.25 -18.14 7.53
CA GLU A 88 8.34 -19.11 7.44
C GLU A 88 9.02 -19.17 6.06
N LYS A 89 8.24 -19.03 4.98
CA LYS A 89 8.71 -19.15 3.58
C LYS A 89 8.50 -17.84 2.84
N VAL A 90 9.31 -16.84 3.17
CA VAL A 90 9.15 -15.49 2.64
C VAL A 90 10.40 -14.98 1.93
N LYS A 91 10.18 -14.26 0.84
CA LYS A 91 11.18 -13.39 0.21
C LYS A 91 10.65 -11.97 0.22
N TRP A 92 11.56 -11.00 0.30
CA TRP A 92 11.21 -9.60 0.28
C TRP A 92 12.08 -8.87 -0.73
N ILE A 93 11.43 -8.13 -1.62
CA ILE A 93 12.05 -7.29 -2.65
C ILE A 93 11.58 -5.85 -2.42
N VAL A 94 12.53 -4.93 -2.38
CA VAL A 94 12.26 -3.48 -2.43
C VAL A 94 12.64 -2.99 -3.81
N LEU A 95 11.72 -2.30 -4.48
CA LEU A 95 11.91 -1.78 -5.83
C LEU A 95 12.47 -0.36 -5.78
N ASP A 96 13.67 -0.17 -6.32
CA ASP A 96 14.29 1.14 -6.47
C ASP A 96 13.46 2.05 -7.40
N ASN A 97 13.36 3.33 -7.04
CA ASN A 97 12.61 4.33 -7.80
C ASN A 97 11.14 3.94 -8.04
N ALA A 98 10.51 3.30 -7.05
CA ALA A 98 9.08 2.98 -7.06
C ALA A 98 8.40 3.44 -5.76
N ALA A 99 7.09 3.68 -5.84
CA ALA A 99 6.20 3.98 -4.73
C ALA A 99 5.08 2.91 -4.64
N HIS A 100 3.91 3.26 -4.08
CA HIS A 100 2.84 2.28 -3.83
C HIS A 100 2.31 1.61 -5.12
N PHE A 101 2.14 2.38 -6.19
CA PHE A 101 1.74 1.86 -7.50
C PHE A 101 2.98 1.43 -8.30
N CYS A 102 3.86 0.64 -7.68
CA CYS A 102 5.09 0.11 -8.29
C CYS A 102 4.89 -0.69 -9.59
N HIS A 103 3.65 -1.09 -9.90
CA HIS A 103 3.27 -1.74 -11.14
C HIS A 103 3.03 -0.77 -12.32
N VAL A 104 3.00 0.53 -12.03
CA VAL A 104 2.85 1.64 -12.99
C VAL A 104 4.12 2.49 -13.08
N ASP A 105 4.83 2.63 -11.95
CA ASP A 105 6.06 3.44 -11.83
C ASP A 105 7.22 2.99 -12.75
#